data_AF-A0A7C1KNI4-F1
#
_entry.id   AF-A0A7C1KNI4-F1
#
_cell.length_a   1.000
_cell.length_b   1.000
_cell.length_c   1.000
_cell.angle_alpha   90.00
_cell.angle_beta   90.00
_cell.angle_gamma   90.00
#
_symmetry.space_group_name_H-M   'P 1'
#
loop_
_entity.id
_entity.type
_entity.pdbx_description
1 polymer ?
#
loop_
_entity_poly.entity_id
_entity_poly.type
_entity_poly.pdbx_seq_one_letter_code
_entity_poly.pdbx_strand_id
1 'polypeptide(L)'
;MKPSVLSLTSTQKYEFEKLANSFPYGSGYVKLPQEKLPTAIPESLREKMPLAVLMFEKTTDAHTYIVCNGIRHDKKANALDQEPFGVAVYSTGSSPSGVFIHHGKWKRRSVPITPELQGSLTSTGLGDYFPLTDIPPVSSGPLSDLKRTSQEGAFNTMMAEITSSST
;
A
#
# COMPACT_ATOMS: atom_id res chain seq x y z
N MET A 1 -7.03 5.63 15.29
CA MET A 1 -8.13 6.04 14.39
C MET A 1 -9.00 4.81 14.20
N LYS A 2 -10.33 4.92 14.13
CA LYS A 2 -11.16 3.73 13.92
C LYS A 2 -11.02 3.24 12.46
N PRO A 3 -10.94 1.92 12.22
CA PRO A 3 -11.10 1.36 10.88
C PRO A 3 -12.34 1.94 10.21
N SER A 4 -12.23 2.29 8.93
CA SER A 4 -13.42 2.43 8.08
C SER A 4 -13.56 1.15 7.28
N VAL A 5 -14.76 0.57 7.22
CA VAL A 5 -15.04 -0.58 6.37
C VAL A 5 -15.89 -0.08 5.21
N LEU A 6 -15.37 -0.23 3.99
CA LEU A 6 -16.03 0.20 2.76
C LEU A 6 -16.33 -1.02 1.91
N SER A 7 -17.58 -1.28 1.56
CA SER A 7 -17.90 -2.34 0.59
C SER A 7 -17.37 -1.97 -0.80
N LEU A 8 -16.52 -2.82 -1.38
CA LEU A 8 -16.12 -2.65 -2.78
C LEU A 8 -17.28 -2.96 -3.74
N THR A 9 -17.32 -2.22 -4.85
CA THR A 9 -18.12 -2.60 -6.02
C THR A 9 -17.52 -3.81 -6.75
N SER A 10 -18.30 -4.47 -7.61
CA SER A 10 -17.80 -5.59 -8.43
C SER A 10 -16.61 -5.18 -9.30
N THR A 11 -16.61 -3.94 -9.82
CA THR A 11 -15.49 -3.40 -10.61
C THR A 11 -14.22 -3.25 -9.76
N GLN A 12 -14.34 -2.68 -8.56
CA GLN A 12 -13.21 -2.52 -7.64
C GLN A 12 -12.65 -3.87 -7.18
N LYS A 13 -13.52 -4.85 -6.88
CA LYS A 13 -13.09 -6.21 -6.56
C LYS A 13 -12.29 -6.83 -7.71
N TYR A 14 -12.79 -6.69 -8.95
CA TYR A 14 -12.10 -7.18 -10.14
C TYR A 14 -10.73 -6.52 -10.37
N GLU A 15 -10.58 -5.21 -10.10
CA GLU A 15 -9.27 -4.53 -10.20
C GLU A 15 -8.22 -5.17 -9.29
N PHE A 16 -8.59 -5.41 -8.03
CA PHE A 16 -7.73 -6.04 -7.04
C PHE A 16 -7.40 -7.50 -7.38
N GLU A 17 -8.39 -8.28 -7.80
CA GLU A 17 -8.19 -9.67 -8.22
C GLU A 17 -7.29 -9.76 -9.46
N LYS A 18 -7.49 -8.88 -10.46
CA LYS A 18 -6.66 -8.83 -11.66
C LYS A 18 -5.20 -8.51 -11.32
N LEU A 19 -4.97 -7.56 -10.40
CA LEU A 19 -3.63 -7.24 -9.91
C LEU A 19 -3.01 -8.42 -9.17
N ALA A 20 -3.73 -9.03 -8.21
CA ALA A 20 -3.21 -10.17 -7.46
C ALA A 20 -2.94 -11.41 -8.34
N ASN A 21 -3.69 -11.58 -9.44
CA ASN A 21 -3.53 -12.68 -10.38
C ASN A 21 -2.51 -12.42 -11.49
N SER A 22 -2.03 -11.17 -11.66
CA SER A 22 -0.97 -10.87 -12.63
C SER A 22 0.42 -11.32 -12.18
N PHE A 23 0.54 -11.89 -10.98
CA PHE A 23 1.79 -12.35 -10.40
C PHE A 23 1.79 -13.87 -10.25
N PRO A 24 2.91 -14.54 -10.56
CA PRO A 24 3.01 -15.99 -10.53
C PRO A 24 3.09 -16.57 -9.10
N TYR A 25 3.18 -15.71 -8.08
CA TYR A 25 3.42 -16.11 -6.69
C TYR A 25 2.14 -16.03 -5.86
N GLY A 26 2.04 -16.89 -4.83
CA GLY A 26 0.97 -16.80 -3.83
C GLY A 26 1.04 -15.53 -2.97
N SER A 27 2.21 -14.90 -2.90
CA SER A 27 2.43 -13.60 -2.26
C SER A 27 3.50 -12.80 -3.02
N GLY A 28 3.40 -11.48 -2.99
CA GLY A 28 4.29 -10.62 -3.76
C GLY A 28 4.05 -9.14 -3.56
N TYR A 29 4.82 -8.34 -4.29
CA TYR A 29 4.61 -6.90 -4.38
C TYR A 29 4.86 -6.35 -5.79
N VAL A 30 4.33 -5.15 -6.04
CA VAL A 30 4.59 -4.36 -7.24
C VAL A 30 4.55 -2.86 -6.92
N LYS A 31 5.44 -2.10 -7.57
CA LYS A 31 5.40 -0.63 -7.59
C LYS A 31 4.34 -0.16 -8.58
N LEU A 32 3.42 0.65 -8.10
CA LEU A 32 2.36 1.25 -8.92
C LEU A 32 2.56 2.76 -9.01
N PRO A 33 2.63 3.33 -10.21
CA PRO A 33 2.53 4.77 -10.37
C PRO A 33 1.08 5.23 -10.09
N GLN A 34 0.90 6.52 -9.84
CA GLN A 34 -0.38 7.12 -9.46
C GLN A 34 -1.58 6.69 -10.34
N GLU A 35 -1.38 6.67 -11.65
CA GLU A 35 -2.42 6.33 -12.65
C GLU A 35 -2.82 4.85 -12.66
N LYS A 36 -2.06 4.00 -11.98
CA LYS A 36 -2.35 2.56 -11.81
C LYS A 36 -2.91 2.22 -10.43
N LEU A 37 -3.11 3.21 -9.56
CA LEU A 37 -3.69 2.98 -8.24
C LEU A 37 -5.17 2.56 -8.34
N PRO A 38 -5.60 1.52 -7.60
CA PRO A 38 -6.98 1.02 -7.61
C PRO A 38 -8.02 2.10 -7.32
N THR A 39 -9.17 2.04 -8.00
CA THR A 39 -10.25 3.03 -7.87
C THR A 39 -10.98 2.96 -6.53
N ALA A 40 -10.76 1.90 -5.76
CA ALA A 40 -11.19 1.81 -4.36
C ALA A 40 -10.51 2.83 -3.45
N ILE A 41 -9.35 3.36 -3.86
CA ILE A 41 -8.68 4.45 -3.16
C ILE A 41 -9.28 5.77 -3.67
N PRO A 42 -9.82 6.63 -2.78
CA PRO A 42 -10.38 7.92 -3.16
C PRO A 42 -9.43 8.74 -4.04
N GLU A 43 -9.96 9.37 -5.09
CA GLU A 43 -9.17 10.18 -6.02
C GLU A 43 -8.33 11.25 -5.32
N SER A 44 -8.91 11.97 -4.36
CA SER A 44 -8.23 12.99 -3.56
C SER A 44 -7.06 12.46 -2.71
N LEU A 45 -7.00 11.15 -2.47
CA LEU A 45 -5.86 10.48 -1.85
C LEU A 45 -4.88 10.03 -2.93
N ARG A 46 -5.35 9.42 -4.03
CA ARG A 46 -4.51 9.01 -5.17
C ARG A 46 -3.67 10.17 -5.70
N GLU A 47 -4.24 11.36 -5.84
CA GLU A 47 -3.52 12.57 -6.28
C GLU A 47 -2.33 12.98 -5.39
N LYS A 48 -2.30 12.51 -4.14
CA LYS A 48 -1.21 12.79 -3.19
C LYS A 48 -0.15 11.70 -3.19
N MET A 49 -0.37 10.62 -3.92
CA MET A 49 0.47 9.41 -3.93
C MET A 49 1.06 9.23 -5.33
N PRO A 50 2.20 9.88 -5.63
CA PRO A 50 2.89 9.69 -6.92
C PRO A 50 3.30 8.24 -7.15
N LEU A 51 3.49 7.47 -6.07
CA LEU A 51 3.88 6.08 -6.08
C LEU A 51 3.20 5.33 -4.92
N ALA A 52 2.86 4.07 -5.15
CA ALA A 52 2.55 3.12 -4.08
C ALA A 52 3.27 1.79 -4.28
N VAL A 53 3.42 1.03 -3.19
CA VAL A 53 3.81 -0.38 -3.22
C VAL A 53 2.56 -1.20 -2.90
N LEU A 54 2.05 -1.92 -3.90
CA LEU A 54 0.98 -2.89 -3.69
C LEU A 54 1.61 -4.21 -3.28
N MET A 55 1.20 -4.74 -2.13
CA MET A 55 1.65 -5.99 -1.54
C MET A 55 0.44 -6.90 -1.43
N PHE A 56 0.62 -8.21 -1.62
CA PHE A 56 -0.47 -9.15 -1.52
C PHE A 56 -0.02 -10.51 -1.00
N GLU A 57 -0.96 -11.21 -0.38
CA GLU A 57 -0.81 -12.59 0.08
C GLU A 57 -2.15 -13.32 -0.04
N LYS A 58 -2.12 -14.47 -0.72
CA LYS A 58 -3.23 -15.43 -0.81
C LYS A 58 -3.10 -16.44 0.31
N THR A 59 -4.12 -16.56 1.15
CA THR A 59 -4.16 -17.56 2.22
C THR A 59 -4.81 -18.86 1.76
N THR A 60 -4.59 -19.93 2.53
CA THR A 60 -5.16 -21.26 2.30
C THR A 60 -6.68 -21.28 2.38
N ASP A 61 -7.28 -20.34 3.13
CA ASP A 61 -8.73 -20.21 3.29
C ASP A 61 -9.37 -19.39 2.15
N ALA A 62 -8.62 -19.24 1.04
CA ALA A 62 -9.01 -18.49 -0.14
C ALA A 62 -9.39 -17.03 0.18
N HIS A 63 -8.68 -16.42 1.12
CA HIS A 63 -8.66 -14.96 1.28
C HIS A 63 -7.47 -14.40 0.52
N THR A 64 -7.65 -13.27 -0.16
CA THR A 64 -6.54 -12.49 -0.69
C THR A 64 -6.46 -11.20 0.11
N TYR A 65 -5.36 -11.00 0.81
CA TYR A 65 -5.06 -9.74 1.45
C TYR A 65 -4.21 -8.90 0.52
N ILE A 66 -4.59 -7.64 0.36
CA ILE A 66 -3.92 -6.70 -0.52
C ILE A 66 -3.70 -5.41 0.26
N VAL A 67 -2.46 -4.93 0.30
CA VAL A 67 -2.08 -3.69 0.96
C VAL A 67 -1.42 -2.79 -0.06
N CYS A 68 -2.07 -1.69 -0.40
CA CYS A 68 -1.51 -0.61 -1.20
C CYS A 68 -0.89 0.43 -0.26
N ASN A 69 0.44 0.42 -0.10
CA ASN A 69 1.15 1.39 0.71
C ASN A 69 1.55 2.61 -0.12
N GLY A 70 0.76 3.67 -0.01
CA GLY A 70 1.01 4.93 -0.69
C GLY A 70 2.20 5.66 -0.09
N ILE A 71 3.06 6.21 -0.94
CA ILE A 71 4.16 7.07 -0.52
C ILE A 71 3.80 8.49 -0.90
N ARG A 72 3.75 9.40 0.09
CA ARG A 72 3.39 10.80 -0.11
C ARG A 72 4.38 11.74 0.56
N HIS A 73 4.43 12.98 0.08
CA HIS A 73 5.06 14.08 0.80
C HIS A 73 4.02 14.77 1.69
N ASP A 74 4.15 14.62 3.00
CA ASP A 74 3.42 15.43 3.98
C ASP A 74 4.12 16.78 4.15
N LYS A 75 3.61 17.80 3.43
CA LYS A 75 4.13 19.17 3.49
C LYS A 75 4.05 19.81 4.88
N LYS A 76 3.09 19.40 5.72
CA LYS A 76 2.93 19.98 7.06
C LYS A 76 3.99 19.45 8.02
N ALA A 77 4.29 18.15 7.92
CA ALA A 77 5.33 17.51 8.71
C ALA A 77 6.73 17.65 8.09
N ASN A 78 6.83 18.21 6.87
CA ASN A 78 8.02 18.19 6.03
C ASN A 78 8.69 16.81 6.00
N ALA A 79 7.86 15.79 5.71
CA ALA A 79 8.27 14.40 5.78
C ALA A 79 7.72 13.60 4.60
N LEU A 80 8.47 12.59 4.19
CA LEU A 80 7.93 11.49 3.41
C LEU A 80 7.15 10.58 4.33
N ASP A 81 5.96 10.19 3.92
CA ASP A 81 5.02 9.46 4.76
C ASP A 81 4.41 8.28 4.01
N GLN A 82 4.28 7.17 4.73
CA GLN A 82 3.57 5.99 4.26
C GLN A 82 2.11 6.03 4.72
N GLU A 83 1.21 5.82 3.77
CA GLU A 83 -0.24 5.81 3.95
C GLU A 83 -0.80 4.51 3.33
N PRO A 84 -0.91 3.43 4.11
CA PRO A 84 -1.39 2.15 3.61
C PRO A 84 -2.91 2.05 3.62
N PHE A 85 -3.38 1.40 2.56
CA PHE A 85 -4.75 1.02 2.30
C PHE A 85 -4.80 -0.50 2.18
N GLY A 86 -5.54 -1.16 3.06
CA GLY A 86 -5.61 -2.62 3.10
C GLY A 86 -6.98 -3.13 2.70
N VAL A 87 -7.02 -4.22 1.95
CA VAL A 87 -8.25 -4.89 1.50
C VAL A 87 -8.11 -6.38 1.73
N ALA A 88 -9.15 -7.00 2.29
CA ALA A 88 -9.33 -8.45 2.22
C ALA A 88 -10.42 -8.78 1.20
N VAL A 89 -10.12 -9.73 0.31
CA VAL A 89 -11.06 -10.30 -0.64
C VAL A 89 -11.35 -11.74 -0.22
N TYR A 90 -12.59 -11.99 0.21
CA TYR A 90 -13.06 -13.31 0.67
C TYR A 90 -13.67 -14.10 -0.50
N SER A 91 -13.35 -15.39 -0.61
CA SER A 91 -13.80 -16.27 -1.70
C SER A 91 -15.21 -16.86 -1.51
N THR A 92 -15.72 -16.93 -0.27
CA THR A 92 -16.90 -17.75 0.08
C THR A 92 -18.22 -16.99 0.25
N GLY A 93 -18.35 -15.72 -0.15
CA GLY A 93 -19.66 -15.07 -0.06
C GLY A 93 -19.77 -13.60 -0.47
N SER A 94 -21.01 -13.13 -0.49
CA SER A 94 -21.51 -11.78 -0.80
C SER A 94 -21.12 -10.69 0.22
N SER A 95 -20.05 -10.90 1.01
CA SER A 95 -19.64 -10.05 2.13
C SER A 95 -18.48 -9.11 1.76
N PRO A 96 -18.42 -7.92 2.40
CA PRO A 96 -17.73 -6.76 1.88
C PRO A 96 -16.21 -6.94 1.95
N SER A 97 -15.57 -6.85 0.78
CA SER A 97 -14.16 -6.46 0.71
C SER A 97 -14.07 -5.04 1.27
N GLY A 98 -13.46 -4.90 2.44
CA GLY A 98 -13.32 -3.64 3.18
C GLY A 98 -12.00 -2.95 2.87
N VAL A 99 -11.99 -1.64 2.60
CA VAL A 99 -10.74 -0.85 2.59
C VAL A 99 -10.45 -0.32 3.99
N PHE A 100 -9.46 -0.88 4.67
CA PHE A 100 -8.90 -0.35 5.89
C PHE A 100 -7.94 0.78 5.56
N ILE A 101 -8.17 1.98 6.09
CA ILE A 101 -7.25 3.12 6.01
C ILE A 101 -6.63 3.32 7.38
N HIS A 102 -5.31 3.12 7.52
CA HIS A 102 -4.62 3.31 8.79
C HIS A 102 -3.46 4.30 8.70
N HIS A 103 -3.44 5.32 9.57
CA HIS A 103 -2.19 6.03 9.94
C HIS A 103 -1.41 5.22 10.97
N GLY A 104 -0.91 4.04 10.58
CA GLY A 104 -0.37 3.10 11.57
C GLY A 104 0.93 3.60 12.17
N LYS A 105 1.34 2.90 13.22
CA LYS A 105 2.59 3.19 13.93
C LYS A 105 3.52 2.03 13.70
N TRP A 106 4.40 2.15 12.72
CA TRP A 106 5.53 1.26 12.55
C TRP A 106 6.82 2.06 12.37
N LYS A 107 7.94 1.38 12.60
CA LYS A 107 9.26 1.97 12.46
C LYS A 107 9.47 2.42 11.01
N ARG A 108 10.00 3.64 10.83
CA ARG A 108 10.28 4.25 9.50
C ARG A 108 9.04 4.43 8.61
N ARG A 109 7.83 4.52 9.20
CA ARG A 109 6.62 4.97 8.46
C ARG A 109 6.86 6.34 7.82
N SER A 110 7.38 7.27 8.61
CA SER A 110 7.63 8.65 8.19
C SER A 110 9.13 8.94 8.28
N VAL A 111 9.66 9.58 7.23
CA VAL A 111 11.07 9.95 7.11
C VAL A 111 11.14 11.47 6.89
N PRO A 112 11.80 12.22 7.79
CA PRO A 112 11.96 13.67 7.62
C PRO A 112 12.66 14.02 6.30
N ILE A 113 12.20 15.08 5.63
CA ILE A 113 12.89 15.61 4.45
C ILE A 113 14.02 16.52 4.91
N THR A 114 15.26 16.06 4.73
CA THR A 114 16.46 16.86 5.01
C THR A 114 16.69 17.89 3.89
N PRO A 115 17.46 18.97 4.11
CA PRO A 115 17.78 19.93 3.06
C PRO A 115 18.42 19.32 1.81
N GLU A 116 19.24 18.28 1.98
CA GLU A 116 19.86 17.53 0.89
C GLU A 116 18.80 16.81 0.04
N LEU A 117 17.84 16.15 0.70
CA LEU A 117 16.71 15.52 0.03
C LEU A 117 15.79 16.56 -0.63
N GLN A 118 15.55 17.69 0.03
CA GLN A 118 14.77 18.79 -0.53
C GLN A 118 15.35 19.27 -1.87
N GLY A 119 16.68 19.38 -1.98
CA GLY A 119 17.38 19.75 -3.22
C GLY A 119 17.22 18.72 -4.34
N SER A 120 17.20 17.42 -4.00
CA SER A 120 16.92 16.36 -4.99
C SER A 120 15.47 16.38 -5.46
N LEU A 121 14.50 16.54 -4.53
CA LEU A 121 13.06 16.57 -4.84
C LEU A 121 12.63 17.72 -5.74
N THR A 122 13.34 18.85 -5.72
CA THR A 122 13.06 20.01 -6.58
C THR A 122 13.68 19.90 -7.96
N SER A 123 14.76 19.12 -8.12
CA SER A 123 15.51 18.97 -9.38
C SER A 123 15.00 17.84 -10.29
N THR A 124 14.42 16.82 -9.69
CA THR A 124 13.85 15.64 -10.34
C THR A 124 12.50 15.43 -9.69
N GLY A 125 11.41 15.32 -10.47
CA GLY A 125 10.07 15.16 -9.90
C GLY A 125 10.06 14.10 -8.80
N LEU A 126 9.18 14.25 -7.80
CA LEU A 126 9.10 13.39 -6.60
C LEU A 126 9.15 11.87 -6.86
N GLY A 127 8.83 11.41 -8.07
CA GLY A 127 8.92 10.01 -8.48
C GLY A 127 10.33 9.48 -8.78
N ASP A 128 11.28 10.36 -9.13
CA ASP A 128 12.62 9.97 -9.63
C ASP A 128 13.71 9.90 -8.54
N TYR A 129 13.50 10.59 -7.41
CA TYR A 129 14.47 10.61 -6.31
C TYR A 129 13.78 10.42 -4.97
N PHE A 130 13.39 9.17 -4.72
CA PHE A 130 13.21 8.71 -3.36
C PHE A 130 14.55 8.22 -2.81
N PRO A 131 15.15 8.84 -1.78
CA PRO A 131 16.17 8.18 -0.99
C PRO A 131 15.47 7.23 -0.01
N LEU A 132 14.61 6.35 -0.52
CA LEU A 132 13.92 5.38 0.31
C LEU A 132 14.68 4.08 0.14
N THR A 133 15.58 3.82 1.09
CA THR A 133 15.97 2.45 1.42
C THR A 133 14.76 1.54 1.74
N ASP A 134 13.56 2.13 1.86
CA ASP A 134 12.29 1.44 2.03
C ASP A 134 11.41 1.34 0.76
N ILE A 135 11.81 1.92 -0.38
CA ILE A 135 11.17 1.59 -1.67
C ILE A 135 11.97 0.45 -2.28
N PRO A 136 11.30 -0.63 -2.72
CA PRO A 136 12.01 -1.73 -3.34
C PRO A 136 12.72 -1.27 -4.62
N PRO A 137 14.01 -1.62 -4.82
CA PRO A 137 14.75 -1.19 -6.00
C PRO A 137 14.13 -1.76 -7.28
N VAL A 138 13.68 -3.01 -7.25
CA VAL A 138 13.00 -3.67 -8.37
C VAL A 138 11.49 -3.38 -8.38
N SER A 139 10.90 -3.34 -9.59
CA SER A 139 9.49 -2.99 -9.82
C SER A 139 8.48 -3.98 -9.25
N SER A 140 8.85 -5.24 -9.10
CA SER A 140 8.03 -6.28 -8.47
C SER A 140 8.92 -7.41 -7.98
N GLY A 141 8.39 -8.21 -7.06
CA GLY A 141 9.11 -9.35 -6.48
C GLY A 141 8.26 -10.13 -5.48
N PRO A 142 8.79 -11.23 -4.94
CA PRO A 142 8.16 -11.93 -3.82
C PRO A 142 8.11 -11.04 -2.58
N LEU A 143 7.11 -11.24 -1.73
CA LEU A 143 6.91 -10.45 -0.51
C LEU A 143 8.11 -10.56 0.46
N SER A 144 8.86 -11.66 0.39
CA SER A 144 10.09 -11.90 1.15
C SER A 144 11.18 -10.85 0.93
N ASP A 145 11.20 -10.20 -0.22
CA ASP A 145 12.19 -9.17 -0.55
C ASP A 145 11.95 -7.87 0.23
N LEU A 146 10.76 -7.71 0.81
CA LEU A 146 10.40 -6.56 1.64
C LEU A 146 10.79 -6.74 3.11
N LYS A 147 11.35 -7.89 3.51
CA LYS A 147 11.74 -8.15 4.89
C LYS A 147 12.71 -7.08 5.41
N ARG A 148 12.50 -6.65 6.66
CA ARG A 148 13.26 -5.63 7.38
C ARG A 148 13.18 -4.22 6.76
N THR A 149 12.22 -3.98 5.87
CA THR A 149 11.89 -2.64 5.33
C THR A 149 10.66 -2.08 6.05
N SER A 150 10.39 -0.78 5.92
CA SER A 150 9.12 -0.24 6.43
C SER A 150 7.88 -0.72 5.66
N GLN A 151 8.03 -1.28 4.46
CA GLN A 151 6.92 -1.90 3.71
C GLN A 151 6.40 -3.15 4.41
N GLU A 152 7.31 -3.99 4.95
CA GLU A 152 6.91 -5.12 5.80
C GLU A 152 6.14 -4.63 7.03
N GLY A 153 6.59 -3.54 7.64
CA GLY A 153 5.89 -2.91 8.77
C GLY A 153 4.47 -2.47 8.41
N ALA A 154 4.30 -1.82 7.25
CA ALA A 154 2.99 -1.42 6.74
C ALA A 154 2.11 -2.65 6.46
N PHE A 155 2.63 -3.66 5.75
CA PHE A 155 1.89 -4.89 5.44
C PHE A 155 1.41 -5.60 6.71
N ASN A 156 2.31 -5.89 7.65
CA ASN A 156 1.99 -6.60 8.88
C ASN A 156 0.99 -5.84 9.76
N THR A 157 1.12 -4.52 9.84
CA THR A 157 0.16 -3.68 10.57
C THR A 157 -1.24 -3.80 9.95
N MET A 158 -1.34 -3.68 8.62
CA MET A 158 -2.61 -3.77 7.92
C MET A 158 -3.23 -5.15 8.02
N MET A 159 -2.43 -6.21 7.90
CA MET A 159 -2.88 -7.59 8.08
C MET A 159 -3.50 -7.79 9.46
N ALA A 160 -2.79 -7.38 10.52
CA ALA A 160 -3.28 -7.50 11.89
C ALA A 160 -4.63 -6.78 12.06
N GLU A 161 -4.72 -5.54 11.59
CA GLU A 161 -5.91 -4.70 11.68
C GLU A 161 -7.12 -5.25 10.91
N ILE A 162 -6.91 -5.79 9.70
CA ILE A 162 -7.96 -6.44 8.91
C ILE A 162 -8.45 -7.70 9.63
N THR A 163 -7.54 -8.51 10.15
CA THR A 163 -7.91 -9.75 10.85
C THR A 163 -8.65 -9.47 12.16
N SER A 164 -8.25 -8.46 12.94
CA SER A 164 -8.94 -8.08 14.18
C SER A 164 -10.29 -7.42 13.95
N SER A 165 -10.52 -6.81 12.79
CA SER A 165 -11.80 -6.18 12.44
C SER A 165 -12.82 -7.19 11.89
N SER A 166 -12.42 -8.44 11.67
CA SER A 166 -13.25 -9.50 11.08
C SER A 166 -13.79 -10.50 12.13
N THR A 167 -13.42 -10.33 13.40
CA THR A 167 -13.95 -11.04 14.59
C THR A 167 -14.95 -10.18 15.34
#